data_AF-A0A0D2M404-F1
#
_entry.id   AF-A0A0D2M404-F1
#
_cell.length_a   1.000
_cell.length_b   1.000
_cell.length_c   1.000
_cell.angle_alpha   90.00
_cell.angle_beta   90.00
_cell.angle_gamma   90.00
#
_symmetry.space_group_name_H-M   'P 1'
#
loop_
_entity.id
_entity.type
_entity.pdbx_description
1 polymer ?
#
loop_
_entity_poly.entity_id
_entity_poly.type
_entity_poly.pdbx_seq_one_letter_code
_entity_poly.pdbx_strand_id
1 'polypeptide(L)'
;MPPLAWRAGKVAAAVRFQAVTALATLVRRRLADEGALRAASDAGLLPLLHQCLDEDWYPDVRLAAAAVEGALLGAVGGGLSDEQRRAAYGELLKRLDDSSNQVRIAACAALAALAASLPPSYCDTNAGYLAAGLVIHMDDSDPAVQEAAAAALEALAAVKPGPVAGEVWRARERFRAKHYCDRVLAACSSSSGDGGGTAS
;
A
#
# COMPACT_ATOMS: atom_id res chain seq x y z
N MET A 1 4.73 -21.70 -1.95
CA MET A 1 3.25 -21.64 -1.81
C MET A 1 2.56 -22.01 -3.14
N PRO A 2 2.57 -23.28 -3.60
CA PRO A 2 1.94 -23.67 -4.88
C PRO A 2 0.44 -23.31 -5.03
N PRO A 3 -0.40 -23.36 -3.97
CA PRO A 3 -1.82 -23.04 -4.07
C PRO A 3 -2.16 -21.57 -4.41
N LEU A 4 -1.23 -20.62 -4.24
CA LEU A 4 -1.46 -19.21 -4.58
C LEU A 4 -1.24 -18.91 -6.06
N ALA A 5 -0.56 -19.81 -6.79
CA ALA A 5 -0.27 -19.58 -8.20
C ALA A 5 -1.56 -19.52 -9.03
N TRP A 6 -1.65 -18.51 -9.89
CA TRP A 6 -2.76 -18.35 -10.80
C TRP A 6 -2.88 -19.54 -11.74
N ARG A 7 -4.10 -20.04 -11.86
CA ARG A 7 -4.53 -21.07 -12.79
C ARG A 7 -5.97 -20.78 -13.16
N ALA A 8 -6.31 -21.03 -14.43
CA ALA A 8 -7.65 -20.83 -14.93
C ALA A 8 -8.67 -21.80 -14.29
N GLY A 9 -9.91 -21.33 -14.14
CA GLY A 9 -11.05 -22.13 -13.70
C GLY A 9 -11.48 -21.92 -12.24
N LYS A 10 -12.78 -22.13 -11.98
CA LYS A 10 -13.44 -21.87 -10.69
C LYS A 10 -12.84 -22.66 -9.52
N VAL A 11 -12.44 -23.91 -9.75
CA VAL A 11 -11.80 -24.75 -8.72
C VAL A 11 -10.46 -24.16 -8.30
N ALA A 12 -9.65 -23.72 -9.26
CA ALA A 12 -8.36 -23.09 -8.96
C ALA A 12 -8.52 -21.76 -8.21
N ALA A 13 -9.52 -20.95 -8.58
CA ALA A 13 -9.85 -19.73 -7.86
C ALA A 13 -10.28 -20.01 -6.41
N ALA A 14 -11.11 -21.03 -6.18
CA ALA A 14 -11.49 -21.45 -4.82
C ALA A 14 -10.29 -21.91 -3.97
N VAL A 15 -9.34 -22.63 -4.56
CA VAL A 15 -8.09 -23.04 -3.88
C VAL A 15 -7.25 -21.81 -3.51
N ARG A 16 -7.09 -20.83 -4.42
CA ARG A 16 -6.41 -19.56 -4.12
C ARG A 16 -7.10 -18.80 -3.00
N PHE A 17 -8.43 -18.71 -3.03
CA PHE A 17 -9.22 -18.05 -1.98
C PHE A 17 -8.96 -18.67 -0.60
N GLN A 18 -8.98 -20.00 -0.49
CA GLN A 18 -8.68 -20.66 0.77
C GLN A 18 -7.22 -20.45 1.21
N ALA A 19 -6.28 -20.48 0.27
CA ALA A 19 -4.87 -20.25 0.55
C ALA A 19 -4.59 -18.81 1.04
N VAL A 20 -5.15 -17.80 0.38
CA VAL A 20 -4.97 -16.39 0.79
C VAL A 20 -5.66 -16.11 2.12
N THR A 21 -6.82 -16.74 2.38
CA THR A 21 -7.53 -16.61 3.67
C THR A 21 -6.76 -17.27 4.82
N ALA A 22 -6.14 -18.42 4.57
CA ALA A 22 -5.25 -19.07 5.53
C ALA A 22 -4.04 -18.19 5.83
N LEU A 23 -3.43 -17.59 4.81
CA LEU A 23 -2.31 -16.66 4.97
C LEU A 23 -2.73 -15.40 5.73
N ALA A 24 -3.89 -14.82 5.41
CA ALA A 24 -4.48 -13.71 6.16
C ALA A 24 -4.67 -14.05 7.63
N THR A 25 -5.08 -15.28 7.94
CA THR A 25 -5.23 -15.73 9.33
C THR A 25 -3.88 -15.89 10.02
N LEU A 26 -2.89 -16.49 9.36
CA LEU A 26 -1.52 -16.61 9.89
C LEU A 26 -0.94 -15.25 10.27
N VAL A 27 -1.07 -14.28 9.37
CA VAL A 27 -0.53 -12.93 9.57
C VAL A 27 -1.31 -12.17 10.66
N ARG A 28 -2.64 -12.11 10.58
CA ARG A 28 -3.47 -11.39 11.57
C ARG A 28 -3.35 -11.97 12.98
N ARG A 29 -3.16 -13.28 13.10
CA ARG A 29 -3.01 -13.97 14.39
C ARG A 29 -1.57 -14.00 14.88
N ARG A 30 -0.63 -13.36 14.16
CA ARG A 30 0.80 -13.32 14.47
C ARG A 30 1.39 -14.72 14.69
N LEU A 31 0.95 -15.68 13.87
CA LEU A 31 1.40 -17.07 13.92
C LEU A 31 2.70 -17.29 13.14
N ALA A 32 3.11 -16.31 12.33
CA ALA A 32 4.41 -16.24 11.69
C ALA A 32 5.18 -15.06 12.29
N ASP A 33 6.44 -15.28 12.65
CA ASP A 33 7.35 -14.22 13.03
C ASP A 33 7.89 -13.47 11.80
N GLU A 34 8.57 -12.35 12.03
CA GLU A 34 9.14 -11.51 10.97
C GLU A 34 10.13 -12.30 10.09
N GLY A 35 10.92 -13.21 10.67
CA GLY A 35 11.88 -14.03 9.94
C GLY A 35 11.20 -14.98 8.95
N ALA A 36 10.12 -15.63 9.37
CA ALA A 36 9.31 -16.50 8.51
C ALA A 36 8.61 -15.71 7.40
N LEU A 37 8.08 -14.53 7.72
CA LEU A 37 7.49 -13.63 6.72
C LEU A 37 8.53 -13.14 5.71
N ARG A 38 9.75 -12.85 6.17
CA ARG A 38 10.86 -12.42 5.31
C ARG A 38 11.28 -13.55 4.38
N ALA A 39 11.49 -14.75 4.92
CA ALA A 39 11.83 -15.92 4.14
C ALA A 39 10.74 -16.23 3.08
N ALA A 40 9.46 -16.04 3.41
CA ALA A 40 8.37 -16.21 2.46
C ALA A 40 8.40 -15.15 1.34
N SER A 41 8.65 -13.88 1.68
CA SER A 41 8.82 -12.80 0.70
C SER A 41 9.98 -13.08 -0.26
N ASP A 42 11.14 -13.48 0.27
CA ASP A 42 12.34 -13.80 -0.50
C ASP A 42 12.10 -15.04 -1.39
N ALA A 43 11.25 -15.97 -0.95
CA ALA A 43 10.81 -17.13 -1.73
C ALA A 43 9.70 -16.83 -2.77
N GLY A 44 9.38 -15.55 -3.01
CA GLY A 44 8.45 -15.13 -4.06
C GLY A 44 6.98 -15.05 -3.62
N LEU A 45 6.69 -14.79 -2.34
CA LEU A 45 5.31 -14.59 -1.88
C LEU A 45 4.66 -13.35 -2.49
N LEU A 46 5.38 -12.23 -2.65
CA LEU A 46 4.83 -10.99 -3.21
C LEU A 46 4.28 -11.18 -4.64
N PRO A 47 5.02 -11.76 -5.62
CA PRO A 47 4.47 -12.06 -6.94
C PRO A 47 3.22 -12.95 -6.94
N LEU A 48 3.08 -13.83 -5.95
CA LEU A 48 1.89 -14.68 -5.79
C LEU A 48 0.69 -13.89 -5.23
N LEU A 49 0.93 -12.93 -4.34
CA LEU A 49 -0.10 -12.00 -3.88
C LEU A 49 -0.57 -11.08 -5.00
N HIS A 50 0.34 -10.61 -5.87
CA HIS A 50 0.00 -9.81 -7.05
C HIS A 50 -0.96 -10.54 -7.99
N GLN A 51 -0.73 -11.83 -8.22
CA GLN A 51 -1.67 -12.68 -8.96
C GLN A 51 -3.04 -12.81 -8.29
N CYS A 52 -3.12 -12.72 -6.96
CA CYS A 52 -4.38 -12.73 -6.23
C CYS A 52 -5.07 -11.35 -6.25
N LEU A 53 -4.30 -10.25 -6.31
CA LEU A 53 -4.84 -8.91 -6.52
C LEU A 53 -5.49 -8.76 -7.91
N ASP A 54 -5.03 -9.53 -8.91
CA ASP A 54 -5.61 -9.56 -10.27
C ASP A 54 -6.75 -10.59 -10.43
N GLU A 55 -7.31 -11.12 -9.35
CA GLU A 55 -8.41 -12.09 -9.45
C GLU A 55 -9.69 -11.46 -10.02
N ASP A 56 -10.16 -11.97 -11.16
CA ASP A 56 -11.33 -11.41 -11.88
C ASP A 56 -12.65 -11.62 -11.14
N TRP A 57 -12.86 -12.80 -10.55
CA TRP A 57 -14.21 -13.26 -10.18
C TRP A 57 -14.60 -12.95 -8.74
N TYR A 58 -13.61 -12.84 -7.86
CA TYR A 58 -13.83 -12.85 -6.42
C TYR A 58 -13.19 -11.63 -5.76
N PRO A 59 -13.98 -10.57 -5.49
CA PRO A 59 -13.45 -9.39 -4.78
C PRO A 59 -12.89 -9.75 -3.41
N ASP A 60 -13.42 -10.78 -2.75
CA ASP A 60 -12.90 -11.27 -1.47
C ASP A 60 -11.46 -11.80 -1.56
N VAL A 61 -11.05 -12.36 -2.71
CA VAL A 61 -9.65 -12.78 -2.95
C VAL A 61 -8.76 -11.55 -3.04
N ARG A 62 -9.16 -10.54 -3.81
CA ARG A 62 -8.40 -9.29 -3.97
C ARG A 62 -8.30 -8.55 -2.64
N LEU A 63 -9.39 -8.49 -1.88
CA LEU A 63 -9.45 -7.90 -0.55
C LEU A 63 -8.49 -8.62 0.42
N ALA A 64 -8.57 -9.96 0.49
CA ALA A 64 -7.69 -10.75 1.33
C ALA A 64 -6.22 -10.59 0.93
N ALA A 65 -5.93 -10.55 -0.38
CA ALA A 65 -4.58 -10.36 -0.90
C ALA A 65 -4.02 -8.98 -0.53
N ALA A 66 -4.80 -7.90 -0.71
CA ALA A 66 -4.39 -6.55 -0.33
C ALA A 66 -4.12 -6.44 1.18
N ALA A 67 -4.99 -7.03 2.00
CA ALA A 67 -4.82 -7.05 3.45
C ALA A 67 -3.57 -7.84 3.89
N VAL A 68 -3.32 -9.00 3.27
CA VAL A 68 -2.12 -9.81 3.53
C VAL A 68 -0.86 -9.08 3.11
N GLU A 69 -0.86 -8.49 1.90
CA GLU A 69 0.28 -7.76 1.38
C GLU A 69 0.60 -6.55 2.24
N GLY A 70 -0.41 -5.78 2.68
CA GLY A 70 -0.22 -4.67 3.60
C GLY A 70 0.42 -5.10 4.93
N ALA A 71 -0.02 -6.21 5.50
CA ALA A 71 0.57 -6.72 6.73
C ALA A 71 1.99 -7.28 6.53
N LEU A 72 2.27 -7.88 5.37
CA LEU A 72 3.62 -8.30 4.98
C LEU A 72 4.55 -7.08 4.83
N LEU A 73 4.09 -6.04 4.15
CA LEU A 73 4.81 -4.78 3.97
C LEU A 73 5.08 -4.09 5.31
N GLY A 74 4.11 -4.10 6.23
CA GLY A 74 4.31 -3.57 7.58
C GLY A 74 5.35 -4.36 8.39
N ALA A 75 5.47 -5.66 8.16
CA ALA A 75 6.41 -6.52 8.89
C ALA A 75 7.83 -6.50 8.30
N VAL A 76 7.96 -6.62 6.97
CA VAL A 76 9.26 -6.84 6.32
C VAL A 76 9.60 -5.78 5.27
N GLY A 77 8.74 -4.78 5.09
CA GLY A 77 8.89 -3.73 4.07
C GLY A 77 10.22 -3.00 4.16
N GLY A 78 10.74 -2.78 5.37
CA GLY A 78 12.01 -2.11 5.63
C GLY A 78 13.22 -2.76 4.94
N GLY A 79 13.17 -4.06 4.71
CA GLY A 79 14.26 -4.79 4.06
C GLY A 79 14.00 -5.19 2.61
N LEU A 80 12.90 -4.74 2.00
CA LEU A 80 12.65 -4.96 0.58
C LEU A 80 13.58 -4.13 -0.31
N SER A 81 13.99 -4.71 -1.45
CA SER A 81 14.72 -4.00 -2.48
C SER A 81 13.85 -2.92 -3.15
N ASP A 82 14.48 -1.94 -3.78
CA ASP A 82 13.75 -0.90 -4.51
C ASP A 82 12.89 -1.47 -5.65
N GLU A 83 13.33 -2.57 -6.28
CA GLU A 83 12.56 -3.28 -7.29
C GLU A 83 11.29 -3.92 -6.69
N GLN A 84 11.42 -4.60 -5.55
CA GLN A 84 10.28 -5.19 -4.84
C GLN A 84 9.29 -4.10 -4.40
N ARG A 85 9.79 -2.97 -3.89
CA ARG A 85 8.94 -1.83 -3.51
C ARG A 85 8.18 -1.26 -4.71
N ARG A 86 8.86 -1.10 -5.86
CA ARG A 86 8.24 -0.63 -7.11
C ARG A 86 7.17 -1.57 -7.63
N ALA A 87 7.45 -2.88 -7.62
CA ALA A 87 6.46 -3.88 -7.98
C ALA A 87 5.24 -3.81 -7.04
N ALA A 88 5.46 -3.81 -5.72
CA ALA A 88 4.39 -3.78 -4.74
C ALA A 88 3.49 -2.54 -4.85
N TYR A 89 4.06 -1.32 -4.88
CA TYR A 89 3.20 -0.14 -5.01
C TYR A 89 2.52 -0.08 -6.38
N GLY A 90 3.17 -0.56 -7.45
CA GLY A 90 2.59 -0.58 -8.79
C GLY A 90 1.33 -1.45 -8.85
N GLU A 91 1.38 -2.66 -8.28
CA GLU A 91 0.24 -3.57 -8.23
C GLU A 91 -0.87 -3.09 -7.29
N LEU A 92 -0.52 -2.49 -6.15
CA LEU A 92 -1.49 -1.92 -5.22
C LEU A 92 -2.18 -0.67 -5.79
N LEU A 93 -1.48 0.19 -6.52
CA LEU A 93 -2.08 1.37 -7.16
C LEU A 93 -3.17 0.97 -8.16
N LYS A 94 -2.99 -0.12 -8.93
CA LYS A 94 -4.03 -0.65 -9.83
C LYS A 94 -5.32 -1.04 -9.09
N ARG A 95 -5.24 -1.34 -7.79
CA ARG A 95 -6.40 -1.70 -6.97
C ARG A 95 -7.16 -0.50 -6.42
N LEU A 96 -6.66 0.72 -6.62
CA LEU A 96 -7.42 1.93 -6.28
C LEU A 96 -8.54 2.21 -7.31
N ASP A 97 -8.50 1.58 -8.48
CA ASP A 97 -9.57 1.57 -9.49
C ASP A 97 -10.48 0.33 -9.40
N ASP A 98 -10.40 -0.44 -8.30
CA ASP A 98 -11.24 -1.62 -8.09
C ASP A 98 -12.72 -1.25 -7.97
N SER A 99 -13.61 -2.11 -8.48
CA SER A 99 -15.06 -1.93 -8.34
C SER A 99 -15.56 -2.07 -6.89
N SER A 100 -14.78 -2.69 -6.01
CA SER A 100 -15.08 -2.83 -4.60
C SER A 100 -14.37 -1.78 -3.75
N ASN A 101 -15.13 -0.91 -3.08
CA ASN A 101 -14.59 0.08 -2.13
C ASN A 101 -13.74 -0.56 -1.03
N GLN A 102 -14.10 -1.76 -0.58
CA GLN A 102 -13.32 -2.49 0.42
C GLN A 102 -11.92 -2.86 -0.09
N VAL A 103 -11.80 -3.25 -1.37
CA VAL A 103 -10.51 -3.54 -1.99
C VAL A 103 -9.70 -2.26 -2.12
N ARG A 104 -10.33 -1.16 -2.57
CA ARG A 104 -9.68 0.16 -2.67
C ARG A 104 -9.12 0.64 -1.32
N ILE A 105 -9.91 0.53 -0.26
CA ILE A 105 -9.50 0.88 1.11
C ILE A 105 -8.35 -0.02 1.60
N ALA A 106 -8.43 -1.33 1.36
CA ALA A 106 -7.38 -2.26 1.76
C ALA A 106 -6.06 -2.00 1.00
N ALA A 107 -6.14 -1.63 -0.27
CA ALA A 107 -4.98 -1.23 -1.07
C ALA A 107 -4.35 0.06 -0.55
N CYS A 108 -5.14 1.08 -0.20
CA CYS A 108 -4.64 2.28 0.49
C CYS A 108 -3.93 1.92 1.80
N ALA A 109 -4.50 1.03 2.62
CA ALA A 109 -3.89 0.59 3.87
C ALA A 109 -2.55 -0.14 3.64
N ALA A 110 -2.45 -0.95 2.59
CA ALA A 110 -1.20 -1.61 2.22
C ALA A 110 -0.14 -0.62 1.72
N LEU A 111 -0.54 0.38 0.93
CA LEU A 111 0.35 1.47 0.50
C LEU A 111 0.84 2.31 1.68
N ALA A 112 -0.02 2.57 2.68
CA ALA A 112 0.38 3.24 3.92
C ALA A 112 1.43 2.42 4.70
N ALA A 113 1.23 1.09 4.79
CA ALA A 113 2.20 0.20 5.44
C ALA A 113 3.55 0.16 4.69
N LEU A 114 3.53 0.13 3.35
CA LEU A 114 4.75 0.28 2.57
C LEU A 114 5.42 1.63 2.84
N ALA A 115 4.67 2.73 2.81
CA ALA A 115 5.18 4.08 3.03
C ALA A 115 5.88 4.22 4.39
N ALA A 116 5.24 3.71 5.46
CA ALA A 116 5.82 3.69 6.80
C ALA A 116 7.10 2.84 6.91
N SER A 117 7.32 1.91 5.98
CA SER A 117 8.52 1.05 5.91
C SER A 117 9.62 1.60 4.99
N LEU A 118 9.41 2.74 4.33
CA LEU A 118 10.39 3.32 3.41
C LEU A 118 11.57 3.91 4.19
N PRO A 119 12.82 3.67 3.77
CA PRO A 119 13.95 4.37 4.35
C PRO A 119 13.98 5.85 3.87
N PRO A 120 14.58 6.78 4.64
CA PRO A 120 14.77 8.15 4.20
C PRO A 120 15.52 8.29 2.87
N SER A 121 16.39 7.32 2.55
CA SER A 121 17.15 7.25 1.30
C SER A 121 16.33 6.82 0.09
N TYR A 122 15.05 6.47 0.25
CA TYR A 122 14.20 6.06 -0.86
C TYR A 122 14.14 7.14 -1.96
N CYS A 123 13.98 6.75 -3.22
CA CYS A 123 14.07 7.71 -4.33
C CYS A 123 12.86 8.66 -4.36
N ASP A 124 13.13 9.98 -4.41
CA ASP A 124 12.09 11.01 -4.49
C ASP A 124 11.23 10.91 -5.75
N THR A 125 11.80 10.47 -6.88
CA THR A 125 11.04 10.24 -8.12
C THR A 125 10.02 9.11 -7.95
N ASN A 126 10.40 7.99 -7.33
CA ASN A 126 9.47 6.90 -7.06
C ASN A 126 8.42 7.28 -6.01
N ALA A 127 8.81 8.04 -4.98
CA ALA A 127 7.89 8.60 -4.02
C ALA A 127 6.86 9.53 -4.69
N GLY A 128 7.31 10.35 -5.65
CA GLY A 128 6.43 11.21 -6.46
C GLY A 128 5.43 10.40 -7.29
N TYR A 129 5.84 9.30 -7.92
CA TYR A 129 4.92 8.42 -8.63
C TYR A 129 3.88 7.77 -7.73
N LEU A 130 4.29 7.29 -6.56
CA LEU A 130 3.36 6.76 -5.57
C LEU A 130 2.39 7.85 -5.08
N ALA A 131 2.89 9.05 -4.77
CA ALA A 131 2.07 10.17 -4.35
C ALA A 131 1.04 10.55 -5.42
N ALA A 132 1.47 10.69 -6.68
CA ALA A 132 0.59 11.02 -7.80
C ALA A 132 -0.54 9.98 -7.98
N GLY A 133 -0.22 8.69 -7.82
CA GLY A 133 -1.21 7.61 -7.88
C GLY A 133 -2.23 7.66 -6.74
N LEU A 134 -1.84 8.05 -5.53
CA LEU A 134 -2.75 8.18 -4.39
C LEU A 134 -3.59 9.46 -4.41
N VAL A 135 -2.99 10.58 -4.86
CA VAL A 135 -3.60 11.93 -4.75
C VAL A 135 -4.96 11.99 -5.41
N ILE A 136 -5.14 11.37 -6.58
CA ILE A 136 -6.41 11.40 -7.32
C ILE A 136 -7.57 10.78 -6.53
N HIS A 137 -7.30 9.85 -5.62
CA HIS A 137 -8.32 9.17 -4.82
C HIS A 137 -8.70 9.92 -3.54
N MET A 138 -8.04 11.04 -3.19
CA MET A 138 -8.54 11.94 -2.14
C MET A 138 -9.82 12.69 -2.55
N ASP A 139 -10.19 12.68 -3.84
CA ASP A 139 -11.44 13.24 -4.36
C ASP A 139 -12.39 12.13 -4.87
N ASP A 140 -12.24 10.90 -4.37
CA ASP A 140 -13.12 9.77 -4.68
C ASP A 140 -14.59 10.07 -4.35
N SER A 141 -15.54 9.34 -4.94
CA SER A 141 -16.96 9.50 -4.61
C SER A 141 -17.31 8.88 -3.24
N ASP A 142 -16.52 7.91 -2.77
CA ASP A 142 -16.68 7.27 -1.46
C ASP A 142 -15.80 7.95 -0.40
N PRO A 143 -16.39 8.52 0.67
CA PRO A 143 -15.62 9.21 1.71
C PRO A 143 -14.62 8.33 2.46
N ALA A 144 -14.87 7.03 2.60
CA ALA A 144 -13.93 6.12 3.25
C ALA A 144 -12.71 5.84 2.37
N VAL A 145 -12.88 5.83 1.04
CA VAL A 145 -11.75 5.77 0.10
C VAL A 145 -10.92 7.05 0.16
N GLN A 146 -11.58 8.22 0.21
CA GLN A 146 -10.90 9.51 0.36
C GLN A 146 -10.03 9.54 1.63
N GLU A 147 -10.60 9.14 2.77
CA GLU A 147 -9.89 9.05 4.06
C GLU A 147 -8.70 8.10 3.97
N ALA A 148 -8.89 6.91 3.39
CA ALA A 148 -7.82 5.92 3.27
C ALA A 148 -6.67 6.41 2.37
N ALA A 149 -6.98 7.09 1.26
CA ALA A 149 -5.98 7.67 0.36
C ALA A 149 -5.19 8.79 1.05
N ALA A 150 -5.88 9.67 1.78
CA ALA A 150 -5.24 10.74 2.55
C ALA A 150 -4.32 10.17 3.65
N ALA A 151 -4.76 9.15 4.39
CA ALA A 151 -3.93 8.49 5.39
C ALA A 151 -2.67 7.83 4.81
N ALA A 152 -2.76 7.23 3.61
CA ALA A 152 -1.61 6.67 2.91
C ALA A 152 -0.61 7.77 2.47
N LEU A 153 -1.11 8.92 2.02
CA LEU A 153 -0.28 10.08 1.69
C LEU A 153 0.36 10.70 2.92
N GLU A 154 -0.32 10.74 4.06
CA GLU A 154 0.26 11.19 5.34
C GLU A 154 1.42 10.28 5.79
N ALA A 155 1.25 8.96 5.67
CA ALA A 155 2.32 8.00 5.94
C ALA A 155 3.53 8.22 5.00
N LEU A 156 3.29 8.52 3.72
CA LEU A 156 4.36 8.85 2.78
C LEU A 156 5.00 10.21 3.09
N ALA A 157 4.22 11.21 3.49
CA ALA A 157 4.70 12.55 3.84
C ALA A 157 5.63 12.55 5.05
N ALA A 158 5.47 11.58 5.97
CA ALA A 158 6.37 11.40 7.10
C ALA A 158 7.81 11.08 6.67
N VAL A 159 7.99 10.42 5.52
CA VAL A 159 9.33 10.03 4.99
C VAL A 159 9.75 10.91 3.82
N LYS A 160 8.80 11.35 2.99
CA LYS A 160 9.01 12.04 1.72
C LYS A 160 8.10 13.27 1.56
N PRO A 161 8.25 14.30 2.44
CA PRO A 161 7.36 15.46 2.43
C PRO A 161 7.42 16.27 1.13
N GLY A 162 8.61 16.45 0.54
CA GLY A 162 8.78 17.23 -0.69
C GLY A 162 7.98 16.69 -1.87
N PRO A 163 8.20 15.41 -2.28
CA PRO A 163 7.42 14.78 -3.35
C PRO A 163 5.91 14.79 -3.10
N VAL A 164 5.47 14.51 -1.87
CA VAL A 164 4.03 14.50 -1.52
C VAL A 164 3.42 15.89 -1.65
N ALA A 165 4.05 16.91 -1.04
CA ALA A 165 3.55 18.28 -1.11
C ALA A 165 3.44 18.77 -2.56
N GLY A 166 4.43 18.45 -3.41
CA GLY A 166 4.42 18.81 -4.82
C GLY A 166 3.19 18.29 -5.57
N GLU A 167 2.82 17.02 -5.36
CA GLU A 167 1.64 16.43 -6.02
C GLU A 167 0.32 16.92 -5.41
N VAL A 168 0.25 17.10 -4.10
CA VAL A 168 -0.97 17.62 -3.43
C VAL A 168 -1.27 19.06 -3.86
N TRP A 169 -0.26 19.93 -3.94
CA TRP A 169 -0.46 21.31 -4.41
C TRP A 169 -1.01 21.39 -5.84
N ARG A 170 -0.54 20.52 -6.74
CA ARG A 170 -1.03 20.47 -8.13
C ARG A 170 -2.50 20.08 -8.21
N ALA A 171 -2.99 19.25 -7.30
CA ALA A 171 -4.34 18.71 -7.32
C ALA A 171 -5.35 19.58 -6.56
N ARG A 172 -4.93 20.19 -5.45
CA ARG A 172 -5.80 20.86 -4.46
C ARG A 172 -6.89 21.76 -5.04
N GLU A 173 -6.55 22.65 -5.98
CA GLU A 173 -7.51 23.62 -6.51
C GLU A 173 -8.67 22.96 -7.28
N ARG A 174 -8.42 21.79 -7.86
CA ARG A 174 -9.40 21.02 -8.64
C ARG A 174 -10.31 20.16 -7.77
N PHE A 175 -9.90 19.85 -6.54
CA PHE A 175 -10.63 18.92 -5.67
C PHE A 175 -11.82 19.59 -4.99
N ARG A 176 -12.86 18.79 -4.78
CA ARG A 176 -14.01 19.15 -3.96
C ARG A 176 -13.62 19.06 -2.48
N ALA A 177 -12.96 17.97 -2.10
CA ALA A 177 -12.57 17.69 -0.71
C ALA A 177 -11.22 18.32 -0.33
N LYS A 178 -11.11 19.66 -0.44
CA LYS A 178 -9.85 20.40 -0.15
C LYS A 178 -9.29 20.17 1.27
N HIS A 179 -10.15 19.81 2.23
CA HIS A 179 -9.75 19.54 3.61
C HIS A 179 -8.77 18.36 3.73
N TYR A 180 -8.86 17.34 2.86
CA TYR A 180 -7.86 16.25 2.83
C TYR A 180 -6.51 16.75 2.32
N CYS A 181 -6.49 17.61 1.29
CA CYS A 181 -5.25 18.23 0.83
C CYS A 181 -4.59 19.05 1.94
N ASP A 182 -5.37 19.86 2.66
CA ASP A 182 -4.86 20.69 3.76
C ASP A 182 -4.28 19.82 4.90
N ARG A 183 -4.93 18.69 5.21
CA ARG A 183 -4.45 17.71 6.20
C ARG A 183 -3.12 17.06 5.80
N VAL A 184 -3.00 16.60 4.56
CA VAL A 184 -1.75 16.00 4.04
C VAL A 184 -0.62 17.04 3.98
N LEU A 185 -0.90 18.28 3.58
CA LEU A 185 0.09 19.37 3.54
C LEU A 185 0.59 19.73 4.95
N ALA A 186 -0.28 19.68 5.97
CA ALA A 186 0.13 19.86 7.35
C ALA A 186 1.08 18.73 7.82
N ALA A 187 0.83 17.49 7.41
CA ALA A 187 1.73 16.36 7.69
C ALA A 187 3.11 16.55 7.03
N CYS A 188 3.17 17.07 5.79
CA CYS A 188 4.43 17.39 5.11
C CYS A 188 5.26 18.46 5.85
N SER A 189 4.58 19.39 6.52
CA SER A 189 5.24 20.46 7.28
C SER A 189 5.78 19.98 8.63
N SER A 190 5.13 18.97 9.22
CA SER A 190 5.49 18.43 10.54
C SER A 190 6.74 17.54 10.49
N SER A 191 7.01 16.88 9.37
CA SER A 191 8.21 16.04 9.20
C SER A 191 9.50 16.82 8.91
N SER A 192 9.40 18.13 8.63
CA SER A 192 10.56 19.00 8.41
C SER A 192 11.21 19.51 9.72
N GLY A 193 10.64 19.19 10.88
CA GLY A 193 11.01 19.77 12.18
C GLY A 193 12.03 19.01 13.04
N ASP A 194 12.38 17.76 12.70
CA ASP A 194 13.14 16.88 13.63
C ASP A 194 14.64 16.72 13.30
N GLY A 195 15.18 17.60 12.44
CA GLY A 195 16.57 17.53 11.97
C GLY A 195 17.55 18.54 12.59
N GLY A 196 17.14 19.33 13.58
CA GLY A 196 17.91 20.49 14.07
C GLY A 196 18.07 20.54 15.58
N GLY A 197 18.90 19.66 16.16
CA GLY A 197 19.17 19.75 17.58
C GLY A 197 20.08 18.68 18.16
N THR A 198 21.33 18.59 17.70
CA THR A 198 22.49 18.24 18.55
C THR A 198 23.78 18.59 17.82
N ALA A 199 24.51 19.62 18.30
CA ALA A 199 25.94 19.55 18.59
C ALA A 199 26.50 20.94 18.94
N SER A 200 26.97 21.02 20.19
CA SER A 200 27.96 21.94 20.80
C SER A 200 27.61 23.41 20.98
#